data_AF-A0A2D5V2N1-F1
#
_entry.id   AF-A0A2D5V2N1-F1
#
_cell.length_a   1.000
_cell.length_b   1.000
_cell.length_c   1.000
_cell.angle_alpha   90.00
_cell.angle_beta   90.00
_cell.angle_gamma   90.00
#
_symmetry.space_group_name_H-M   'P 1'
#
loop_
_entity.id
_entity.type
_entity.pdbx_description
1 polymer ?
#
loop_
_entity_poly.entity_id
_entity_poly.type
_entity_poly.pdbx_seq_one_letter_code
_entity_poly.pdbx_strand_id
1 'polypeptide(L)' 'MNFKKTILITGGAGFIGSHVVRKLVNKYSQYHIVNLDKLTYAGNLNNLHD' A
#
# COMPACT_ATOMS: atom_id res chain seq x y z
N MET A 1 7.75 -18.29 -2.66
CA MET A 1 7.78 -17.18 -3.63
C MET A 1 8.94 -16.28 -3.26
N ASN A 2 9.88 -16.01 -4.17
CA ASN A 2 11.02 -15.13 -3.88
C ASN A 2 10.72 -13.75 -4.47
N PHE A 3 10.32 -12.80 -3.62
CA PHE A 3 10.13 -11.41 -4.04
C PHE A 3 11.49 -10.73 -4.17
N LYS A 4 11.67 -9.86 -5.18
CA LYS A 4 12.95 -9.17 -5.39
C LYS A 4 13.24 -8.10 -4.32
N LYS A 5 12.19 -7.51 -3.75
CA LYS A 5 12.25 -6.49 -2.68
C LYS A 5 11.00 -6.59 -1.81
N THR A 6 11.14 -6.22 -0.54
CA THR A 6 10.03 -5.99 0.38
C THR A 6 9.98 -4.52 0.75
N ILE A 7 8.80 -3.90 0.64
CA ILE A 7 8.58 -2.48 0.95
C ILE A 7 7.46 -2.40 1.99
N LEU A 8 7.77 -1.80 3.14
CA LEU A 8 6.78 -1.43 4.16
C LEU A 8 6.32 0.01 3.92
N ILE A 9 5.01 0.20 3.84
CA ILE A 9 4.36 1.50 3.70
C ILE A 9 3.55 1.74 4.96
N THR A 10 3.82 2.82 5.68
CA THR A 10 3.03 3.23 6.83
C THR A 10 1.98 4.25 6.41
N GLY A 11 0.76 4.16 6.96
CA GLY A 11 -0.33 5.08 6.61
C GLY A 11 -0.87 4.90 5.18
N GLY A 12 -0.73 3.71 4.59
CA GLY A 12 -1.10 3.44 3.21
C GLY A 12 -2.59 3.40 2.91
N ALA A 13 -3.48 3.48 3.91
CA ALA A 13 -4.92 3.67 3.71
C ALA A 13 -5.32 5.17 3.70
N GLY A 14 -4.37 6.08 3.93
CA GLY A 14 -4.60 7.53 3.81
C GLY A 14 -4.64 8.02 2.35
N PHE A 15 -4.83 9.33 2.16
CA PHE A 15 -4.96 9.93 0.83
C PHE A 15 -3.75 9.66 -0.08
N ILE A 16 -2.55 10.11 0.30
CA ILE A 16 -1.34 9.90 -0.51
C ILE A 16 -0.88 8.43 -0.44
N GLY A 17 -0.94 7.83 0.74
CA GLY A 17 -0.48 6.47 0.99
C GLY A 17 -1.16 5.44 0.07
N SER A 18 -2.48 5.56 -0.11
CA SER A 18 -3.26 4.64 -0.95
C SER A 18 -2.89 4.70 -2.42
N HIS A 19 -2.58 5.90 -2.95
CA HIS A 19 -2.10 6.05 -4.33
C HIS A 19 -0.73 5.39 -4.51
N VAL A 20 0.16 5.50 -3.51
CA VAL A 20 1.48 4.85 -3.53
C VAL A 20 1.34 3.33 -3.47
N VAL A 21 0.52 2.80 -2.55
CA VAL A 21 0.24 1.36 -2.44
C VAL A 21 -0.26 0.81 -3.78
N ARG A 22 -1.32 1.41 -4.34
CA ARG A 22 -1.90 1.00 -5.63
C ARG A 22 -0.88 1.03 -6.77
N LYS A 23 -0.13 2.13 -6.89
CA LYS A 23 0.91 2.27 -7.92
C LYS A 23 1.98 1.20 -7.80
N LEU A 24 2.44 0.88 -6.59
CA LEU A 24 3.50 -0.09 -6.37
C LEU A 24 3.05 -1.52 -6.64
N VAL A 25 1.85 -1.89 -6.16
CA VAL A 25 1.25 -3.21 -6.41
C VAL A 25 1.04 -3.43 -7.91
N ASN A 26 0.51 -2.44 -8.63
CA ASN A 26 0.22 -2.58 -10.06
C ASN A 26 1.48 -2.55 -10.95
N LYS A 27 2.51 -1.78 -10.58
CA LYS A 27 3.70 -1.60 -11.41
C LYS A 27 4.81 -2.62 -11.12
N TYR A 28 4.89 -3.15 -9.91
CA TYR A 28 5.99 -4.00 -9.46
C TYR A 28 5.50 -5.33 -8.89
N SER A 29 4.92 -6.17 -9.75
CA SER A 29 4.41 -7.50 -9.38
C SER A 29 5.43 -8.46 -8.73
N GLN A 30 6.73 -8.20 -8.95
CA GLN A 30 7.83 -8.96 -8.35
C GLN A 30 8.23 -8.48 -6.94
N TYR A 31 7.59 -7.44 -6.40
CA TYR A 31 7.86 -6.88 -5.08
C TYR A 31 6.80 -7.33 -4.09
N HIS A 32 7.19 -7.45 -2.82
CA HIS A 32 6.30 -7.66 -1.70
C HIS A 32 5.98 -6.31 -1.08
N ILE A 33 4.73 -5.85 -1.23
CA ILE A 33 4.28 -4.57 -0.66
C ILE A 33 3.45 -4.86 0.59
N VAL A 34 3.87 -4.30 1.72
CA VAL A 34 3.19 -4.44 3.01
C VAL A 34 2.68 -3.08 3.44
N ASN A 35 1.37 -2.92 3.56
CA ASN A 35 0.76 -1.71 4.09
C ASN A 35 0.47 -1.89 5.60
N LEU A 36 1.06 -1.03 6.44
CA LEU A 36 0.78 -0.93 7.87
C LEU A 36 0.03 0.37 8.13
N ASP A 37 -1.23 0.26 8.52
CA ASP A 37 -2.07 1.42 8.81
C ASP A 37 -2.79 1.24 10.15
N LYS A 38 -2.95 2.33 10.90
CA LYS A 38 -3.68 2.36 12.17
C LYS A 38 -5.18 2.53 11.96
N LEU A 39 -5.62 2.90 10.75
CA LEU A 39 -7.01 3.15 10.39
C LEU A 39 -7.65 4.18 11.33
N THR A 40 -6.96 5.30 11.52
CA THR A 40 -7.54 6.47 12.20
C THR A 40 -8.56 7.18 11.31
N TYR A 41 -9.09 8.33 11.74
CA TYR A 41 -10.04 9.12 10.93
C TYR A 41 -9.53 9.45 9.52
N ALA A 42 -8.20 9.52 9.33
CA ALA A 42 -7.58 9.84 8.05
C ALA A 42 -7.35 8.61 7.14
N GLY A 43 -7.57 7.38 7.65
CA GLY A 43 -7.38 6.13 6.92
C GLY A 43 -8.71 5.51 6.51
N ASN A 44 -8.84 5.13 5.23
CA ASN A 44 -10.04 4.46 4.72
C ASN A 44 -9.64 3.35 3.75
N LEU A 45 -10.08 2.12 4.00
CA LEU A 45 -9.80 0.96 3.14
C LEU A 45 -10.40 1.14 1.74
N ASN A 46 -11.49 1.89 1.58
CA ASN A 46 -12.06 2.21 0.27
C ASN A 46 -11.07 2.98 -0.61
N ASN A 47 -10.07 3.67 -0.05
CA ASN A 47 -9.03 4.34 -0.85
C ASN A 47 -8.10 3.34 -1.57
N LEU A 48 -8.09 2.07 -1.16
CA LEU A 48 -7.32 0.98 -1.77
C LEU A 48 -8.13 0.22 -2.84
N HIS A 49 -9.44 0.49 -2.94
CA HIS A 49 -10.33 -0.13 -3.89
C HIS A 49 -10.68 0.88 -4.98
N ASP A 50 -10.21 0.62 -6.20
CA ASP A 50 -10.76 1.20 -7.43
C ASP A 50 -11.49 0.12 -8.21
#